data_AF-A0A972ZY30-F1
#
_entry.id   AF-A0A972ZY30-F1
#
_cell.length_a   1.000
_cell.length_b   1.000
_cell.length_c   1.000
_cell.angle_alpha   90.00
_cell.angle_beta   90.00
_cell.angle_gamma   90.00
#
_symmetry.space_group_name_H-M   'P 1'
#
loop_
_entity.id
_entity.type
_entity.pdbx_description
1 polymer ?
#
loop_
_entity_poly.entity_id
_entity_poly.type
_entity_poly.pdbx_seq_one_letter_code
_entity_poly.pdbx_strand_id
1 'polypeptide(L)'
;YTYAMRWALPLIWVLAGLGTLAAGQRFGLKHLRTVTLFFAGVASAQVAWSFAERFDHTGWLYLNLRFVAALAGVALFMTYGFVLRRVEDLQVQAVARSVFGTFVAAAILLFVWLNMETYLFTVKSIDAAEQARLAAHMAISLVWGVYASGLLVFGFAKRVRVSRLSALALFGVTALKLVFVDLSGVEEIYRIISFVVLGLLIIAASYLYHRAEKQLTLPS
;
A
#
# COMPACT_ATOMS: atom_id res chain seq x y z
N TYR A 1 -28.54 13.09 4.11
CA TYR A 1 -28.25 12.54 5.46
C TYR A 1 -27.81 11.08 5.48
N THR A 2 -28.22 10.23 4.53
CA THR A 2 -27.85 8.80 4.48
C THR A 2 -26.41 8.51 4.02
N TYR A 3 -25.78 9.42 3.28
CA TYR A 3 -24.43 9.19 2.72
C TYR A 3 -23.33 9.23 3.78
N ALA A 4 -23.17 10.35 4.50
CA ALA A 4 -22.10 10.52 5.51
C ALA A 4 -22.18 9.49 6.65
N MET A 5 -23.38 9.11 7.08
CA MET A 5 -23.57 8.19 8.18
C MET A 5 -23.11 6.77 7.85
N ARG A 6 -23.26 6.32 6.60
CA ARG A 6 -22.82 4.98 6.17
C ARG A 6 -21.30 4.84 6.17
N TRP A 7 -20.60 5.84 5.65
CA TRP A 7 -19.13 5.83 5.57
C TRP A 7 -18.45 6.12 6.92
N ALA A 8 -19.19 6.65 7.89
CA ALA A 8 -18.73 6.83 9.26
C ALA A 8 -18.86 5.56 10.13
N LEU A 9 -19.65 4.56 9.73
CA LEU A 9 -19.83 3.33 10.52
C LEU A 9 -18.52 2.58 10.82
N PRO A 10 -17.58 2.41 9.87
CA PRO A 10 -16.31 1.76 10.18
C PRO A 10 -15.49 2.54 11.22
N LEU A 11 -15.64 3.86 11.29
CA LEU A 11 -14.97 4.68 12.32
C LEU A 11 -15.47 4.35 13.72
N ILE A 12 -16.73 3.95 13.88
CA ILE A 12 -17.27 3.53 15.18
C ILE A 12 -16.52 2.29 15.68
N TRP A 13 -16.28 1.31 14.80
CA TRP A 13 -15.49 0.13 15.14
C TRP A 13 -14.03 0.45 15.41
N VAL A 14 -13.44 1.40 14.67
CA VAL A 14 -12.09 1.88 14.94
C VAL A 14 -12.01 2.52 16.33
N LEU A 15 -12.97 3.38 16.69
CA LEU A 15 -13.05 4.01 18.01
C LEU A 15 -13.25 2.98 19.12
N ALA A 16 -14.11 1.98 18.91
CA ALA A 16 -14.28 0.86 19.85
C ALA A 16 -12.98 0.05 20.02
N GLY A 17 -12.27 -0.19 18.92
CA GLY A 17 -10.94 -0.83 18.93
C GLY A 17 -9.91 -0.02 19.73
N LEU A 18 -9.85 1.30 19.53
CA LEU A 18 -8.97 2.18 20.31
C LEU A 18 -9.35 2.20 21.80
N GLY A 19 -10.63 2.24 22.12
CA GLY A 19 -11.13 2.19 23.50
C GLY A 19 -10.74 0.90 24.21
N THR A 20 -10.91 -0.25 23.55
CA THR A 20 -10.48 -1.55 24.11
C THR A 20 -8.98 -1.69 24.24
N LEU A 21 -8.21 -1.13 23.31
CA LEU A 21 -6.75 -1.10 23.41
C LEU A 21 -6.29 -0.26 24.60
N ALA A 22 -6.85 0.93 24.78
CA ALA A 22 -6.55 1.83 25.88
C ALA A 22 -6.94 1.21 27.24
N ALA A 23 -8.14 0.60 27.33
CA ALA A 23 -8.57 -0.11 28.53
C ALA A 23 -7.69 -1.33 28.83
N GLY A 24 -7.34 -2.13 27.81
CA GLY A 24 -6.44 -3.27 27.97
C GLY A 24 -5.03 -2.87 28.40
N GLN A 25 -4.56 -1.67 28.05
CA GLN A 25 -3.31 -1.11 28.57
C GLN A 25 -3.47 -0.66 30.02
N ARG A 26 -4.49 0.14 30.33
CA ARG A 26 -4.71 0.72 31.66
C ARG A 26 -4.95 -0.33 32.75
N PHE A 27 -5.66 -1.42 32.42
CA PHE A 27 -6.03 -2.47 33.37
C PHE A 27 -5.18 -3.74 33.27
N GLY A 28 -4.19 -3.79 32.37
CA GLY A 28 -3.34 -4.97 32.19
C GLY A 28 -4.02 -6.21 31.60
N LEU A 29 -5.28 -6.10 31.15
CA LEU A 29 -6.08 -7.25 30.71
C LEU A 29 -5.71 -7.72 29.30
N LYS A 30 -5.11 -8.91 29.19
CA LYS A 30 -4.67 -9.53 27.92
C LYS A 30 -5.83 -9.73 26.94
N HIS A 31 -7.00 -10.17 27.42
CA HIS A 31 -8.17 -10.42 26.58
C HIS A 31 -8.69 -9.16 25.88
N LEU A 32 -8.72 -8.01 26.58
CA LEU A 32 -9.20 -6.74 26.00
C LEU A 32 -8.31 -6.28 24.83
N ARG A 33 -7.02 -6.60 24.86
CA ARG A 33 -6.10 -6.27 23.77
C ARG A 33 -6.39 -7.12 22.54
N THR A 34 -6.63 -8.43 22.70
CA THR A 34 -6.99 -9.31 21.58
C THR A 34 -8.33 -8.90 20.97
N VAL A 35 -9.28 -8.40 21.77
CA VAL A 35 -10.55 -7.86 21.29
C VAL A 35 -10.35 -6.65 20.36
N THR A 36 -9.27 -5.86 20.49
CA THR A 36 -8.94 -4.80 19.53
C THR A 36 -8.76 -5.34 18.11
N LEU A 37 -8.15 -6.52 17.95
CA LEU A 37 -7.99 -7.15 16.63
C LEU A 37 -9.34 -7.56 16.03
N PHE A 38 -10.28 -8.01 16.86
CA PHE A 38 -11.64 -8.30 16.42
C PHE A 38 -12.31 -7.04 15.84
N PHE A 39 -12.26 -5.92 16.57
CA PHE A 39 -12.80 -4.65 16.08
C PHE A 39 -12.10 -4.13 14.83
N ALA A 40 -10.78 -4.27 14.74
CA ALA A 40 -10.03 -3.91 13.53
C ALA A 40 -10.42 -4.77 12.32
N GLY A 41 -10.66 -6.07 12.54
CA GLY A 41 -11.18 -6.99 11.53
C GLY A 41 -12.58 -6.62 11.07
N VAL A 42 -13.50 -6.34 11.99
CA VAL A 42 -14.87 -5.89 11.68
C VAL A 42 -14.86 -4.57 10.91
N ALA A 43 -14.06 -3.60 11.34
CA ALA A 43 -13.89 -2.33 10.62
C ALA A 43 -13.42 -2.56 9.18
N SER A 44 -12.42 -3.44 8.99
CA SER A 44 -11.89 -3.77 7.66
C SER A 44 -12.91 -4.49 6.78
N ALA A 45 -13.68 -5.42 7.34
CA ALA A 45 -14.75 -6.12 6.63
C ALA A 45 -15.87 -5.16 6.21
N GLN A 46 -16.22 -4.20 7.07
CA GLN A 46 -17.22 -3.20 6.73
C GLN A 46 -16.72 -2.22 5.66
N VAL A 47 -15.44 -1.83 5.71
CA VAL A 47 -14.82 -1.07 4.61
C VAL A 47 -14.86 -1.89 3.31
N ALA A 48 -14.53 -3.18 3.34
CA ALA A 48 -14.62 -4.06 2.17
C ALA A 48 -16.03 -4.08 1.59
N TRP A 49 -17.03 -4.23 2.46
CA TRP A 49 -18.45 -4.19 2.08
C TRP A 49 -18.82 -2.86 1.43
N SER A 50 -18.30 -1.75 1.97
CA SER A 50 -18.55 -0.42 1.44
C SER A 50 -17.98 -0.20 0.02
N PHE A 51 -16.92 -0.94 -0.35
CA PHE A 51 -16.39 -0.94 -1.71
C PHE A 51 -17.23 -1.77 -2.70
N ALA A 52 -18.06 -2.70 -2.21
CA ALA A 52 -18.98 -3.49 -3.04
C ALA A 52 -20.29 -2.75 -3.33
N GLU A 53 -20.66 -1.76 -2.52
CA GLU A 53 -21.86 -0.95 -2.71
C GLU A 53 -21.66 0.14 -3.79
N ARG A 54 -22.78 0.70 -4.31
CA ARG A 54 -22.75 1.71 -5.38
C ARG A 54 -21.87 2.90 -4.98
N PHE A 55 -20.86 3.15 -5.81
CA PHE A 55 -19.95 4.28 -5.71
C PHE A 55 -20.65 5.56 -6.19
N ASP A 56 -20.76 6.57 -5.33
CA ASP A 56 -21.09 7.94 -5.75
C ASP A 56 -19.79 8.76 -5.91
N HIS A 57 -19.60 9.39 -7.07
CA HIS A 57 -18.39 10.17 -7.45
C HIS A 57 -18.25 11.52 -6.72
N THR A 58 -18.78 11.63 -5.51
CA THR A 58 -18.91 12.90 -4.80
C THR A 58 -17.62 13.41 -4.18
N GLY A 59 -16.50 12.69 -4.31
CA GLY A 59 -15.22 13.04 -3.67
C GLY A 59 -14.02 12.92 -4.60
N TRP A 60 -12.87 13.40 -4.13
CA TRP A 60 -11.61 13.33 -4.84
C TRP A 60 -10.93 11.99 -4.56
N LEU A 61 -10.01 11.59 -5.45
CA LEU A 61 -9.19 10.39 -5.26
C LEU A 61 -8.44 10.47 -3.92
N TYR A 62 -8.63 9.48 -3.06
CA TYR A 62 -8.11 9.38 -1.68
C TYR A 62 -8.60 10.41 -0.66
N LEU A 63 -9.25 11.51 -1.05
CA LEU A 63 -9.82 12.50 -0.12
C LEU A 63 -11.33 12.32 0.03
N ASN A 64 -11.73 11.12 0.39
CA ASN A 64 -13.13 10.78 0.67
C ASN A 64 -13.26 10.03 1.98
N LEU A 65 -14.44 10.12 2.59
CA LEU A 65 -14.68 9.62 3.94
C LEU A 65 -14.46 8.10 4.06
N ARG A 66 -14.75 7.34 3.00
CA ARG A 66 -14.53 5.89 2.99
C ARG A 66 -13.05 5.53 3.01
N PHE A 67 -12.21 6.26 2.26
CA PHE A 67 -10.78 6.01 2.23
C PHE A 67 -10.14 6.44 3.54
N VAL A 68 -10.62 7.53 4.15
CA VAL A 68 -10.24 7.92 5.52
C VAL A 68 -10.58 6.82 6.52
N ALA A 69 -11.77 6.21 6.42
CA ALA A 69 -12.15 5.09 7.28
C ALA A 69 -11.28 3.84 7.06
N ALA A 70 -10.90 3.56 5.81
CA ALA A 70 -9.96 2.49 5.46
C ALA A 70 -8.56 2.73 6.09
N LEU A 71 -8.05 3.96 5.99
CA LEU A 71 -6.79 4.37 6.61
C LEU A 71 -6.85 4.29 8.14
N ALA A 72 -7.98 4.66 8.75
CA ALA A 72 -8.18 4.56 10.19
C ALA A 72 -8.11 3.10 10.68
N GLY A 73 -8.67 2.16 9.91
CA GLY A 73 -8.54 0.72 10.17
C GLY A 73 -7.09 0.24 10.09
N VAL A 74 -6.35 0.63 9.05
CA VAL A 74 -4.91 0.33 8.91
C VAL A 74 -4.11 0.91 10.10
N ALA A 75 -4.40 2.15 10.49
CA ALA A 75 -3.76 2.82 11.62
C ALA A 75 -4.04 2.10 12.95
N LEU A 76 -5.23 1.52 13.14
CA LEU A 76 -5.54 0.73 14.32
C LEU A 76 -4.67 -0.54 14.42
N PHE A 77 -4.48 -1.26 13.30
CA PHE A 77 -3.55 -2.40 13.26
C PHE A 77 -2.11 -2.00 13.61
N MET A 78 -1.63 -0.87 13.06
CA MET A 78 -0.29 -0.36 13.36
C MET A 78 -0.14 0.07 14.83
N THR A 79 -1.17 0.73 15.38
CA THR A 79 -1.18 1.19 16.78
C THR A 79 -1.18 0.01 17.73
N TYR A 80 -1.99 -1.02 17.46
CA TYR A 80 -1.99 -2.27 18.21
C TYR A 80 -0.59 -2.94 18.22
N GLY A 81 0.05 -3.06 17.06
CA GLY A 81 1.40 -3.61 16.95
C GLY A 81 2.45 -2.78 17.70
N PHE A 82 2.35 -1.46 17.69
CA PHE A 82 3.25 -0.57 18.44
C PHE A 82 3.06 -0.70 19.95
N VAL A 83 1.81 -0.77 20.41
CA VAL A 83 1.45 -0.91 21.82
C VAL A 83 1.89 -2.27 22.38
N LEU A 84 1.76 -3.35 21.61
CA LEU A 84 2.25 -4.67 22.04
C LEU A 84 3.77 -4.71 22.29
N ARG A 85 4.56 -3.89 21.59
CA ARG A 85 6.02 -3.81 21.83
C ARG A 85 6.38 -3.27 23.23
N ARG A 86 5.45 -2.60 23.92
CA ARG A 86 5.65 -2.00 25.24
C ARG A 86 5.22 -2.92 26.38
N VAL A 87 4.69 -4.11 26.08
CA VAL A 87 4.19 -5.05 27.09
C VAL A 87 5.29 -6.02 27.47
N GLU A 88 5.79 -5.92 28.71
CA GLU A 88 6.86 -6.78 29.24
C GLU A 88 6.38 -8.20 29.63
N ASP A 89 5.09 -8.36 29.96
CA ASP A 89 4.49 -9.57 30.55
C ASP A 89 4.12 -10.69 29.52
N LEU A 90 4.70 -10.65 28.33
CA LEU A 90 4.43 -11.62 27.27
C LEU A 90 5.75 -12.21 26.78
N GLN A 91 5.74 -13.51 26.46
CA GLN A 91 6.90 -14.19 25.89
C GLN A 91 7.43 -13.42 24.68
N VAL A 92 8.70 -12.99 24.74
CA VAL A 92 9.33 -12.08 23.77
C VAL A 92 9.16 -12.57 22.32
N GLN A 93 9.24 -13.88 22.09
CA GLN A 93 9.07 -14.46 20.76
C GLN A 93 7.62 -14.40 20.24
N ALA A 94 6.62 -14.66 21.10
CA ALA A 94 5.21 -14.60 20.72
C ALA A 94 4.76 -13.16 20.43
N VAL A 95 5.28 -12.19 21.19
CA VAL A 95 5.07 -10.76 20.94
C VAL A 95 5.68 -10.34 19.61
N ALA A 96 6.96 -10.68 19.37
CA ALA A 96 7.64 -10.33 18.14
C ALA A 96 6.89 -10.85 16.89
N ARG A 97 6.40 -12.10 16.95
CA ARG A 97 5.60 -12.70 15.87
C ARG A 97 4.27 -11.99 15.66
N SER A 98 3.54 -11.69 16.74
CA SER A 98 2.24 -10.99 16.67
C SER A 98 2.40 -9.57 16.13
N VAL A 99 3.40 -8.84 16.62
CA VAL A 99 3.76 -7.50 16.17
C VAL A 99 4.10 -7.51 14.69
N PHE A 100 4.99 -8.42 14.25
CA PHE A 100 5.32 -8.55 12.84
C PHE A 100 4.08 -8.85 11.98
N GLY A 101 3.25 -9.80 12.40
CA GLY A 101 2.00 -10.14 11.73
C GLY A 101 1.06 -8.95 11.57
N THR A 102 0.93 -8.10 12.59
CA THR A 102 0.07 -6.90 12.52
C THR A 102 0.57 -5.85 11.54
N PHE A 103 1.89 -5.62 11.46
CA PHE A 103 2.47 -4.72 10.46
C PHE A 103 2.32 -5.26 9.04
N VAL A 104 2.49 -6.57 8.84
CA VAL A 104 2.26 -7.22 7.55
C VAL A 104 0.80 -7.12 7.13
N ALA A 105 -0.14 -7.40 8.04
CA ALA A 105 -1.56 -7.26 7.78
C ALA A 105 -1.95 -5.81 7.41
N ALA A 106 -1.42 -4.83 8.15
CA ALA A 106 -1.64 -3.41 7.86
C ALA A 106 -1.11 -3.01 6.47
N ALA A 107 0.08 -3.50 6.08
CA ALA A 107 0.66 -3.26 4.76
C ALA A 107 -0.21 -3.88 3.65
N ILE A 108 -0.63 -5.14 3.80
CA ILE A 108 -1.49 -5.82 2.83
C ILE A 108 -2.84 -5.08 2.69
N LEU A 109 -3.47 -4.71 3.81
CA LEU A 109 -4.72 -3.96 3.79
C LEU A 109 -4.58 -2.61 3.08
N LEU A 110 -3.51 -1.85 3.39
CA LEU A 110 -3.23 -0.58 2.71
C LEU A 110 -3.08 -0.78 1.20
N PHE A 111 -2.35 -1.81 0.76
CA PHE A 111 -2.21 -2.13 -0.65
C PHE A 111 -3.56 -2.44 -1.31
N VAL A 112 -4.39 -3.28 -0.67
CA VAL A 112 -5.73 -3.62 -1.17
C VAL A 112 -6.61 -2.38 -1.31
N TRP A 113 -6.63 -1.52 -0.29
CA TRP A 113 -7.45 -0.30 -0.32
C TRP A 113 -6.99 0.70 -1.38
N LEU A 114 -5.68 0.89 -1.55
CA LEU A 114 -5.15 1.75 -2.61
C LEU A 114 -5.56 1.24 -4.00
N ASN A 115 -5.49 -0.07 -4.23
CA ASN A 115 -5.89 -0.68 -5.51
C ASN A 115 -7.39 -0.51 -5.78
N MET A 116 -8.23 -0.86 -4.80
CA MET A 116 -9.69 -0.77 -4.91
C MET A 116 -10.14 0.67 -5.17
N GLU A 117 -9.64 1.61 -4.38
CA GLU A 117 -9.97 3.03 -4.49
C GLU A 117 -9.58 3.59 -5.87
N THR A 118 -8.36 3.29 -6.32
CA THR A 118 -7.85 3.74 -7.62
C THR A 118 -8.68 3.19 -8.78
N TYR A 119 -8.97 1.89 -8.74
CA TYR A 119 -9.75 1.24 -9.79
C TYR A 119 -11.15 1.82 -9.89
N LEU A 120 -11.87 1.87 -8.76
CA LEU A 120 -13.26 2.31 -8.74
C LEU A 120 -13.42 3.79 -9.03
N PHE A 121 -12.48 4.63 -8.58
CA PHE A 121 -12.46 6.05 -8.94
C PHE A 121 -12.27 6.20 -10.45
N THR A 122 -11.22 5.59 -11.02
CA THR A 122 -10.85 5.79 -12.42
C THR A 122 -11.90 5.24 -13.39
N VAL A 123 -12.43 4.03 -13.15
CA VAL A 123 -13.43 3.38 -14.02
C VAL A 123 -14.71 4.21 -14.15
N LYS A 124 -14.98 5.05 -13.16
CA LYS A 124 -16.22 5.79 -13.10
C LYS A 124 -16.07 7.28 -13.32
N SER A 125 -14.86 7.82 -13.24
CA SER A 125 -14.53 9.18 -13.66
C SER A 125 -14.53 9.34 -15.18
N ILE A 126 -14.57 8.24 -15.94
CA ILE A 126 -14.51 8.20 -17.39
C ILE A 126 -15.76 7.47 -17.91
N ASP A 127 -16.54 8.12 -18.78
CA ASP A 127 -17.80 7.56 -19.30
C ASP A 127 -17.59 6.41 -20.27
N ALA A 128 -16.54 6.48 -21.10
CA ALA A 128 -16.18 5.44 -22.05
C ALA A 128 -15.57 4.23 -21.33
N ALA A 129 -16.39 3.19 -21.11
CA ALA A 129 -16.03 2.03 -20.28
C ALA A 129 -14.69 1.35 -20.65
N GLU A 130 -14.34 1.28 -21.93
CA GLU A 130 -13.07 0.70 -22.38
C GLU A 130 -11.88 1.59 -22.02
N GLN A 131 -11.96 2.89 -22.32
CA GLN A 131 -10.94 3.87 -21.95
C GLN A 131 -10.78 3.96 -20.43
N ALA A 132 -11.88 3.87 -19.69
CA ALA A 132 -11.91 3.89 -18.23
C ALA A 132 -11.14 2.71 -17.62
N ARG A 133 -11.32 1.50 -18.19
CA ARG A 133 -10.57 0.30 -17.76
C ARG A 133 -9.09 0.43 -18.06
N LEU A 134 -8.72 0.87 -19.26
CA LEU A 134 -7.32 1.08 -19.64
C LEU A 134 -6.64 2.10 -18.71
N ALA A 135 -7.28 3.25 -18.48
CA ALA A 135 -6.79 4.26 -17.55
C ALA A 135 -6.66 3.72 -16.12
N ALA A 136 -7.61 2.91 -15.65
CA ALA A 136 -7.54 2.29 -14.33
C ALA A 136 -6.36 1.32 -14.21
N HIS A 137 -6.09 0.51 -15.23
CA HIS A 137 -4.94 -0.40 -15.23
C HIS A 137 -3.60 0.34 -15.15
N MET A 138 -3.46 1.46 -15.87
CA MET A 138 -2.29 2.33 -15.83
C MET A 138 -2.15 3.02 -14.47
N ALA A 139 -3.24 3.57 -13.93
CA ALA A 139 -3.24 4.22 -12.61
C ALA A 139 -2.83 3.23 -11.49
N ILE A 140 -3.28 1.98 -11.56
CA ILE A 140 -2.86 0.92 -10.64
C ILE A 140 -1.34 0.66 -10.75
N SER A 141 -0.77 0.63 -11.96
CA SER A 141 0.67 0.45 -12.16
C SER A 141 1.47 1.58 -11.47
N LEU A 142 1.01 2.83 -11.55
CA LEU A 142 1.60 3.96 -10.83
C LEU A 142 1.50 3.77 -9.31
N VAL A 143 0.34 3.36 -8.80
CA VAL A 143 0.13 3.09 -7.38
C VAL A 143 1.06 2.00 -6.87
N TRP A 144 1.28 0.93 -7.64
CA TRP A 144 2.24 -0.12 -7.29
C TRP A 144 3.66 0.41 -7.20
N GLY A 145 4.07 1.26 -8.15
CA GLY A 145 5.38 1.91 -8.12
C GLY A 145 5.59 2.80 -6.90
N VAL A 146 4.61 3.64 -6.56
CA VAL A 146 4.65 4.50 -5.36
C VAL A 146 4.66 3.66 -4.08
N TYR A 147 3.82 2.63 -4.01
CA TYR A 147 3.73 1.75 -2.85
C TYR A 147 5.02 0.93 -2.66
N ALA A 148 5.59 0.37 -3.72
CA ALA A 148 6.88 -0.32 -3.69
C ALA A 148 8.01 0.62 -3.25
N SER A 149 8.04 1.85 -3.75
CA SER A 149 9.01 2.88 -3.33
C SER A 149 8.90 3.16 -1.83
N GLY A 150 7.67 3.34 -1.31
CA GLY A 150 7.43 3.52 0.11
C GLY A 150 7.91 2.33 0.95
N LEU A 151 7.61 1.10 0.54
CA LEU A 151 8.10 -0.12 1.21
C LEU A 151 9.63 -0.23 1.18
N LEU A 152 10.27 0.20 0.09
CA LEU A 152 11.72 0.16 -0.04
C LEU A 152 12.39 1.17 0.88
N VAL A 153 11.93 2.42 0.87
CA VAL A 153 12.39 3.50 1.77
C VAL A 153 12.20 3.07 3.23
N PHE A 154 11.02 2.56 3.59
CA PHE A 154 10.75 2.03 4.93
C PHE A 154 11.68 0.87 5.29
N GLY A 155 11.92 -0.06 4.35
CA GLY A 155 12.79 -1.22 4.54
C GLY A 155 14.26 -0.88 4.74
N PHE A 156 14.75 0.21 4.15
CA PHE A 156 16.07 0.76 4.43
C PHE A 156 16.09 1.52 5.77
N ALA A 157 15.16 2.45 5.97
CA ALA A 157 15.09 3.29 7.18
C ALA A 157 14.94 2.48 8.47
N LYS A 158 14.17 1.40 8.44
CA LYS A 158 13.95 0.49 9.59
C LYS A 158 14.78 -0.80 9.51
N ARG A 159 15.68 -0.92 8.53
CA ARG A 159 16.54 -2.09 8.29
C ARG A 159 15.78 -3.43 8.14
N VAL A 160 14.50 -3.41 7.77
CA VAL A 160 13.66 -4.61 7.64
C VAL A 160 13.88 -5.30 6.28
N ARG A 161 14.54 -6.47 6.28
CA ARG A 161 14.83 -7.24 5.05
C ARG A 161 13.57 -7.62 4.27
N VAL A 162 12.53 -8.07 4.97
CA VAL A 162 11.27 -8.50 4.35
C VAL A 162 10.66 -7.37 3.52
N SER A 163 10.58 -6.14 4.08
CA SER A 163 10.04 -4.97 3.36
C SER A 163 10.81 -4.65 2.08
N ARG A 164 12.15 -4.77 2.09
CA ARG A 164 12.98 -4.52 0.90
C ARG A 164 12.76 -5.60 -0.17
N LEU A 165 12.69 -6.87 0.22
CA LEU A 165 12.41 -7.96 -0.71
C LEU A 165 11.00 -7.86 -1.30
N SER A 166 10.00 -7.54 -0.49
CA SER A 166 8.63 -7.29 -0.95
C SER A 166 8.56 -6.11 -1.92
N ALA A 167 9.28 -5.02 -1.65
CA ALA A 167 9.35 -3.88 -2.56
C ALA A 167 10.01 -4.25 -3.90
N LEU A 168 11.15 -4.96 -3.86
CA LEU A 168 11.85 -5.40 -5.08
C LEU A 168 11.00 -6.39 -5.89
N ALA A 169 10.33 -7.33 -5.23
CA ALA A 169 9.41 -8.25 -5.87
C ALA A 169 8.25 -7.49 -6.53
N LEU A 170 7.65 -6.51 -5.84
CA LEU A 170 6.56 -5.70 -6.39
C LEU A 170 7.03 -4.83 -7.56
N PHE A 171 8.25 -4.27 -7.52
CA PHE A 171 8.84 -3.59 -8.68
C PHE A 171 9.01 -4.53 -9.87
N GLY A 172 9.52 -5.75 -9.63
CA GLY A 172 9.64 -6.77 -10.68
C GLY A 172 8.28 -7.10 -11.31
N VAL A 173 7.26 -7.34 -10.48
CA VAL A 173 5.89 -7.60 -10.96
C VAL A 173 5.32 -6.39 -11.71
N THR A 174 5.55 -5.18 -11.23
CA THR A 174 5.11 -3.94 -11.90
C THR A 174 5.80 -3.78 -13.26
N ALA A 175 7.12 -3.98 -13.32
CA ALA A 175 7.87 -3.92 -14.57
C ALA A 175 7.35 -4.95 -15.58
N LEU A 176 7.18 -6.21 -15.17
CA LEU A 176 6.60 -7.25 -16.03
C LEU A 176 5.19 -6.86 -16.50
N LYS A 177 4.33 -6.34 -15.61
CA LYS A 177 2.99 -5.87 -15.97
C LYS A 177 3.05 -4.74 -17.00
N LEU A 178 3.93 -3.75 -16.82
CA LEU A 178 4.11 -2.67 -17.79
C LEU A 178 4.47 -3.24 -19.17
N VAL A 179 5.44 -4.16 -19.22
CA VAL A 179 5.86 -4.79 -20.48
C VAL A 179 4.74 -5.59 -21.12
N PHE A 180 4.05 -6.47 -20.37
CA PHE A 180 3.11 -7.42 -20.96
C PHE A 180 1.70 -6.86 -21.15
N VAL A 181 1.23 -6.00 -20.25
CA VAL A 181 -0.15 -5.48 -20.25
C VAL A 181 -0.19 -4.10 -20.87
N ASP A 182 0.60 -3.16 -20.35
CA ASP A 182 0.48 -1.76 -20.74
C ASP A 182 1.09 -1.49 -22.13
N LEU A 183 2.12 -2.26 -22.52
CA LEU A 183 2.69 -2.21 -23.88
C LEU A 183 2.03 -3.21 -24.86
N SER A 184 1.05 -4.02 -24.43
CA SER A 184 0.39 -5.04 -25.30
C SER A 184 -0.23 -4.46 -26.57
N GLY A 185 -0.77 -3.25 -26.50
CA GLY A 185 -1.40 -2.54 -27.61
C GLY A 185 -0.44 -1.72 -28.48
N VAL A 186 0.84 -1.63 -28.09
CA VAL A 186 1.88 -1.08 -28.95
C VAL A 186 2.40 -2.24 -29.81
N GLU A 187 2.41 -2.09 -31.14
CA GLU A 187 2.91 -3.12 -32.06
C GLU A 187 4.24 -3.69 -31.51
N GLU A 188 4.34 -5.01 -31.47
CA GLU A 188 5.39 -5.79 -30.81
C GLU A 188 6.81 -5.28 -31.14
N ILE A 189 6.97 -4.73 -32.34
CA ILE A 189 8.19 -4.11 -32.86
C ILE A 189 8.62 -2.87 -32.04
N TYR A 190 7.72 -1.96 -31.64
CA TYR A 190 8.10 -0.75 -30.90
C TYR A 190 8.48 -1.07 -29.46
N ARG A 191 7.99 -2.19 -28.91
CA ARG A 191 8.40 -2.67 -27.58
C ARG A 191 9.85 -3.15 -27.60
N ILE A 192 10.22 -3.92 -28.63
CA ILE A 192 11.61 -4.34 -28.86
C ILE A 192 12.50 -3.11 -29.06
N ILE A 193 12.09 -2.17 -29.93
CA ILE A 193 12.85 -0.93 -30.17
C ILE A 193 13.02 -0.11 -28.89
N SER A 194 11.97 0.03 -28.07
CA SER A 194 12.02 0.79 -26.82
C SER A 194 13.00 0.18 -25.81
N PHE A 195 13.04 -1.15 -25.69
CA PHE A 195 14.03 -1.82 -24.82
C PHE A 195 15.45 -1.72 -25.36
N VAL A 196 15.64 -1.83 -26.68
CA VAL A 196 16.95 -1.65 -27.30
C VAL A 196 17.45 -0.22 -27.08
N VAL A 197 16.61 0.80 -27.32
CA VAL A 197 16.96 2.20 -27.09
C VAL A 197 17.27 2.45 -25.62
N LEU A 198 16.45 1.94 -24.70
CA LEU A 198 16.70 2.07 -23.27
C LEU A 198 18.02 1.39 -22.85
N GLY A 199 18.29 0.19 -23.36
CA GLY A 199 19.54 -0.52 -23.12
C GLY A 199 20.74 0.26 -23.64
N LEU A 200 20.67 0.80 -24.85
CA LEU A 200 21.71 1.66 -25.44
C LEU A 200 21.93 2.93 -24.61
N LEU A 201 20.86 3.56 -24.12
CA LEU A 201 20.96 4.74 -23.25
C LEU A 201 21.63 4.40 -21.91
N ILE A 202 21.31 3.27 -21.30
CA ILE A 202 21.96 2.82 -20.06
C ILE A 202 23.44 2.52 -20.30
N ILE A 203 23.79 1.85 -21.40
CA ILE A 203 25.18 1.57 -21.77
C ILE A 203 25.93 2.89 -22.01
N ALA A 204 25.34 3.82 -22.75
CA ALA A 204 25.92 5.14 -23.01
C ALA A 204 26.13 5.93 -21.72
N ALA A 205 25.14 5.94 -20.82
CA ALA A 205 25.24 6.58 -19.51
C ALA A 205 26.33 5.93 -18.64
N SER A 206 26.41 4.60 -18.62
CA SER A 206 27.46 3.86 -17.90
C SER A 206 28.86 4.17 -18.45
N TYR A 207 29.02 4.22 -19.77
CA TYR A 207 30.27 4.60 -20.41
C TYR A 207 30.68 6.05 -20.11
N LEU A 208 29.74 6.99 -20.19
CA LEU A 208 29.95 8.41 -19.84
C LEU A 208 30.36 8.55 -18.37
N TYR A 209 29.69 7.85 -17.46
CA TYR A 209 30.02 7.84 -16.04
C TYR A 209 31.44 7.31 -15.80
N HIS A 210 31.79 6.16 -16.37
CA HIS A 210 33.14 5.59 -16.23
C HIS A 210 34.23 6.47 -16.85
N ARG A 211 33.93 7.16 -17.96
CA ARG A 211 34.87 8.11 -18.57
C ARG A 211 35.08 9.34 -17.70
N ALA A 212 34.02 9.88 -17.08
CA ALA A 212 34.11 11.00 -16.16
C ALA A 212 34.88 10.62 -14.88
N GLU A 213 34.66 9.43 -14.36
CA GLU A 213 35.36 8.91 -13.17
C GLU A 213 36.87 8.71 -13.42
N LYS A 214 37.27 8.23 -14.60
CA LYS A 214 38.68 8.17 -15.02
C LYS A 214 39.36 9.54 -15.15
N GLN A 215 38.61 10.59 -15.46
CA GLN A 215 39.15 11.95 -15.56
C GLN A 215 39.29 12.62 -14.19
N LEU A 216 38.49 12.21 -13.19
CA LEU A 216 38.53 12.73 -11.82
C LEU A 216 39.58 12.04 -10.94
N THR A 217 40.18 10.93 -11.38
CA THR A 217 41.13 10.12 -10.59
C THR A 217 42.60 10.34 -10.97
N LEU A 218 42.90 11.27 -11.88
CA LEU A 218 44.27 11.72 -12.16
C LEU A 218 44.55 12.99 -11.32
N PRO A 219 45.44 12.96 -10.31
CA PRO A 219 45.93 14.20 -9.73
C PRO A 219 46.77 14.94 -10.79
N SER A 220 46.56 16.26 -10.85
CA SER A 220 47.25 17.24 -11.70
C SER A 220 48.76 17.05 -11.74
#